data_AF-A0A6A0GXQ6-F1
#
_entry.id   AF-A0A6A0GXQ6-F1
#
_cell.length_a   1.000
_cell.length_b   1.000
_cell.length_c   1.000
_cell.angle_alpha   90.00
_cell.angle_beta   90.00
_cell.angle_gamma   90.00
#
_symmetry.space_group_name_H-M   'P 1'
#
loop_
_entity.id
_entity.type
_entity.pdbx_description
1 polymer ?
#
loop_
_entity_poly.entity_id
_entity_poly.type
_entity_poly.pdbx_seq_one_letter_code
_entity_poly.pdbx_strand_id
1 'polypeptide(L)'
;MYGQQWYLNRGANGGYDMNVAPAWQKGYTGKGVTVSILDDGIQHNHPDIARNYDPAASTDINDNDPDPMPRDNGDNRHGTRCAGEVAAMAHNNQCGVGVAYNAGIGG
;
A
#
# COMPACT_ATOMS: atom_id res chain seq x y z
N MET A 1 10.46 -5.45 -7.77
CA MET A 1 10.21 -6.50 -6.75
C MET A 1 8.98 -7.36 -7.01
N TYR A 2 8.07 -7.05 -7.96
CA TYR A 2 6.88 -7.90 -8.21
C TYR A 2 7.18 -9.40 -8.36
N GLY A 3 8.29 -9.78 -9.02
CA GLY A 3 8.73 -11.19 -9.12
C GLY A 3 8.97 -11.88 -7.76
N GLN A 4 9.20 -11.13 -6.69
CA GLN A 4 9.41 -11.63 -5.32
C GLN A 4 8.11 -11.65 -4.48
N GLN A 5 7.03 -11.01 -4.94
CA GLN A 5 5.73 -11.03 -4.27
C GLN A 5 4.97 -12.31 -4.59
N TRP A 6 5.50 -13.43 -4.08
CA TRP A 6 4.99 -14.78 -4.30
C TRP A 6 3.49 -14.92 -4.04
N TYR A 7 2.96 -14.12 -3.10
CA TYR A 7 1.55 -14.08 -2.70
C TYR A 7 0.61 -13.43 -3.75
N LEU A 8 1.16 -12.81 -4.81
CA LEU A 8 0.39 -12.19 -5.91
C LEU A 8 0.60 -12.84 -7.28
N ASN A 9 1.67 -13.64 -7.44
CA ASN A 9 2.18 -14.00 -8.77
C ASN A 9 2.41 -15.51 -8.95
N ARG A 10 1.76 -16.35 -8.14
CA ARG A 10 1.97 -17.82 -8.07
C ARG A 10 3.41 -18.25 -7.78
N GLY A 11 4.19 -17.39 -7.12
CA GLY A 11 5.58 -17.69 -6.79
C GLY A 11 5.76 -18.62 -5.58
N ALA A 12 4.69 -18.97 -4.86
CA ALA A 12 4.77 -19.89 -3.73
C ALA A 12 4.96 -21.34 -4.18
N ASN A 13 5.41 -22.20 -3.26
CA ASN A 13 5.48 -23.64 -3.50
C ASN A 13 4.11 -24.19 -3.93
N GLY A 14 4.06 -24.97 -5.01
CA GLY A 14 2.80 -25.47 -5.57
C GLY A 14 1.98 -24.45 -6.39
N GLY A 15 2.52 -23.24 -6.62
CA GLY A 15 1.87 -22.21 -7.43
C GLY A 15 0.73 -21.48 -6.72
N TYR A 16 0.67 -21.55 -5.38
CA TYR A 16 -0.34 -20.89 -4.58
C TYR A 16 -0.13 -19.37 -4.50
N ASP A 17 -1.22 -18.63 -4.49
CA ASP A 17 -1.27 -17.18 -4.26
C ASP A 17 -2.69 -16.77 -3.82
N MET A 18 -2.95 -15.47 -3.66
CA MET A 18 -4.28 -14.93 -3.35
C MET A 18 -5.23 -14.87 -4.57
N ASN A 19 -4.78 -15.35 -5.74
CA ASN A 19 -5.54 -15.33 -6.99
C ASN A 19 -6.10 -13.94 -7.39
N VAL A 20 -5.26 -12.90 -7.24
CA VAL A 20 -5.63 -11.50 -7.52
C VAL A 20 -5.58 -11.18 -9.03
N ALA A 21 -4.70 -11.84 -9.78
CA ALA A 21 -4.50 -11.54 -11.20
C ALA A 21 -5.79 -11.61 -12.06
N PRO A 22 -6.71 -12.58 -11.88
CA PRO A 22 -8.00 -12.58 -12.58
C PRO A 22 -8.88 -11.36 -12.26
N ALA A 23 -8.81 -10.79 -11.05
CA ALA A 23 -9.53 -9.56 -10.71
C ALA A 23 -8.95 -8.36 -11.48
N TRP A 24 -7.63 -8.25 -11.54
CA TRP A 24 -6.95 -7.23 -12.33
C TRP A 24 -7.25 -7.36 -13.83
N GLN A 25 -7.30 -8.58 -14.37
CA GLN A 25 -7.67 -8.83 -15.78
C GLN A 25 -9.12 -8.40 -16.10
N LYS A 26 -10.01 -8.44 -15.12
CA LYS A 26 -11.38 -7.90 -15.23
C LYS A 26 -11.44 -6.38 -15.00
N GLY A 27 -10.32 -5.72 -14.72
CA GLY A 27 -10.22 -4.28 -14.50
C GLY A 27 -10.42 -3.83 -13.05
N TYR A 28 -10.59 -4.75 -12.10
CA TYR A 28 -10.77 -4.40 -10.68
C TYR A 28 -9.42 -4.20 -10.01
N THR A 29 -9.09 -2.95 -9.68
CA THR A 29 -7.76 -2.54 -9.17
C THR A 29 -7.84 -1.68 -7.91
N GLY A 30 -9.03 -1.57 -7.31
CA GLY A 30 -9.30 -0.70 -6.17
C GLY A 30 -9.67 0.75 -6.52
N LYS A 31 -9.68 1.11 -7.81
CA LYS A 31 -10.03 2.47 -8.25
C LYS A 31 -11.40 2.92 -7.70
N GLY A 32 -11.41 4.07 -7.03
CA GLY A 32 -12.60 4.67 -6.42
C GLY A 32 -12.90 4.18 -5.00
N VAL A 33 -12.05 3.31 -4.44
CA VAL A 33 -12.08 2.90 -3.03
C VAL A 33 -10.92 3.57 -2.31
N THR A 34 -11.14 4.00 -1.07
CA THR A 34 -10.09 4.48 -0.17
C THR A 34 -9.96 3.54 1.03
N VAL A 35 -8.73 3.24 1.44
CA VAL A 35 -8.39 2.42 2.61
C VAL A 35 -7.54 3.27 3.56
N SER A 36 -7.71 3.09 4.87
CA SER A 36 -6.88 3.75 5.89
C SER A 36 -6.20 2.69 6.77
N ILE A 37 -4.91 2.88 7.05
CA ILE A 37 -4.07 1.99 7.84
C ILE A 37 -3.90 2.60 9.24
N LEU A 38 -4.64 2.10 10.22
CA LEU A 38 -4.55 2.59 11.60
C LEU A 38 -3.34 1.97 12.30
N ASP A 39 -2.21 2.68 12.30
CA ASP A 39 -0.92 2.11 12.70
C ASP A 39 0.08 3.19 13.22
N ASP A 40 1.39 2.99 13.00
CA ASP A 40 2.48 3.86 13.43
C ASP A 40 2.82 5.02 12.46
N GLY A 41 1.90 5.29 11.51
CA GLY A 41 2.03 6.33 10.49
C GLY A 41 2.30 5.77 9.08
N ILE A 42 2.13 6.64 8.08
CA ILE A 42 2.36 6.32 6.67
C ILE A 42 3.33 7.33 6.08
N GLN A 43 4.43 6.84 5.52
CA GLN A 43 5.36 7.66 4.75
C GLN A 43 4.70 8.07 3.44
N HIS A 44 3.85 9.09 3.50
CA HIS A 44 3.00 9.51 2.39
C HIS A 44 3.79 10.04 1.19
N ASN A 45 5.08 10.41 1.38
CA ASN A 45 5.99 10.80 0.31
C ASN A 45 6.80 9.64 -0.30
N HIS A 46 6.58 8.39 0.13
CA HIS A 46 7.28 7.23 -0.42
C HIS A 46 6.94 7.10 -1.93
N PRO A 47 7.92 6.84 -2.83
CA PRO A 47 7.68 6.85 -4.28
C PRO A 47 6.65 5.82 -4.77
N ASP A 48 6.40 4.79 -3.96
CA ASP A 48 5.41 3.74 -4.23
C ASP A 48 4.02 4.03 -3.62
N ILE A 49 3.89 5.07 -2.80
CA ILE A 49 2.65 5.46 -2.09
C ILE A 49 2.13 6.81 -2.57
N ALA A 50 3.01 7.77 -2.87
CA ALA A 50 2.68 9.19 -3.00
C ALA A 50 1.55 9.53 -3.99
N ARG A 51 1.39 8.75 -5.08
CA ARG A 51 0.29 8.96 -6.03
C ARG A 51 -1.07 8.49 -5.49
N ASN A 52 -1.06 7.45 -4.68
CA ASN A 52 -2.26 6.83 -4.12
C ASN A 52 -2.62 7.40 -2.75
N TYR A 53 -1.73 8.19 -2.13
CA TYR A 53 -1.98 8.80 -0.84
C TYR A 53 -3.25 9.67 -0.84
N ASP A 54 -4.11 9.46 0.15
CA ASP A 54 -5.35 10.21 0.36
C ASP A 54 -5.29 10.92 1.73
N PRO A 55 -5.06 12.26 1.74
CA PRO A 55 -5.05 13.03 2.98
C PRO A 55 -6.39 12.99 3.73
N ALA A 56 -7.52 12.78 3.04
CA ALA A 56 -8.83 12.71 3.69
C ALA A 56 -9.05 11.41 4.46
N ALA A 57 -8.23 10.39 4.21
CA ALA A 57 -8.21 9.12 4.94
C ALA A 57 -7.06 9.04 5.95
N SER A 58 -6.46 10.17 6.28
CA SER A 58 -5.26 10.25 7.12
C SER A 58 -5.41 11.22 8.27
N THR A 59 -4.80 10.89 9.41
CA THR A 59 -4.66 11.80 10.56
C THR A 59 -3.66 11.24 11.56
N ASP A 60 -2.82 12.09 12.15
CA ASP A 60 -2.03 11.72 13.32
C ASP A 60 -2.81 12.02 14.61
N ILE A 61 -3.31 10.96 15.25
CA ILE A 61 -4.02 11.04 16.53
C ILE A 61 -3.04 11.19 17.72
N ASN A 62 -1.80 10.76 17.56
CA ASN A 62 -0.78 10.87 18.60
C ASN A 62 -0.34 12.33 18.80
N ASP A 63 -0.18 13.07 17.69
CA ASP A 63 0.25 14.48 17.69
C ASP A 63 -0.89 15.47 17.45
N ASN A 64 -2.09 14.95 17.18
CA ASN A 64 -3.32 15.70 16.99
C ASN A 64 -3.21 16.73 15.84
N ASP A 65 -2.73 16.26 14.70
CA ASP A 65 -2.60 17.01 13.46
C ASP A 65 -2.90 16.11 12.24
N PRO A 66 -3.08 16.67 11.03
CA PRO A 66 -3.50 15.88 9.87
C PRO A 66 -2.36 15.14 9.14
N ASP A 67 -1.10 15.31 9.53
CA ASP A 67 0.06 14.71 8.86
C ASP A 67 0.48 13.38 9.52
N PRO A 68 0.20 12.22 8.89
CA PRO A 68 0.52 10.91 9.46
C PRO A 68 1.97 10.48 9.22
N MET A 69 2.87 11.41 8.86
CA MET A 69 4.26 11.10 8.55
C MET A 69 4.93 10.43 9.77
N PRO A 70 5.45 9.20 9.63
CA PRO A 70 6.04 8.49 10.75
C PRO A 70 7.29 9.22 11.25
N ARG A 71 7.44 9.31 12.57
CA ARG A 71 8.66 9.85 13.18
C ARG A 71 9.84 8.93 12.88
N ASP A 72 10.96 9.51 12.46
CA ASP A 72 12.20 8.77 12.16
C ASP A 72 12.95 8.36 13.44
N ASN A 73 12.37 7.43 14.20
CA ASN A 73 12.93 6.87 15.43
C ASN A 73 13.36 5.40 15.27
N GLY A 74 13.26 4.83 14.07
CA GLY A 74 13.61 3.45 13.73
C GLY A 74 12.52 2.40 13.94
N ASP A 75 11.45 2.73 14.67
CA ASP A 75 10.36 1.79 15.00
C ASP A 75 9.09 2.02 14.17
N ASN A 76 8.83 3.27 13.76
CA ASN A 76 7.62 3.66 13.02
C ASN A 76 7.71 3.34 11.52
N ARG A 77 7.63 2.06 11.18
CA ARG A 77 7.78 1.53 9.81
C ARG A 77 6.70 0.53 9.42
N HIS A 78 5.82 0.18 10.34
CA HIS A 78 4.84 -0.88 10.17
C HIS A 78 3.69 -0.42 9.28
N GLY A 79 3.11 0.76 9.53
CA GLY A 79 2.02 1.34 8.74
C GLY A 79 2.40 1.56 7.28
N THR A 80 3.62 2.04 7.02
CA THR A 80 4.12 2.21 5.64
C THR A 80 4.25 0.88 4.89
N ARG A 81 4.64 -0.21 5.58
CA ARG A 81 4.70 -1.55 4.97
C ARG A 81 3.30 -2.06 4.64
N CYS A 82 2.38 -1.97 5.61
CA CYS A 82 0.98 -2.38 5.43
C CYS A 82 0.29 -1.58 4.32
N ALA A 83 0.52 -0.26 4.23
CA ALA A 83 0.02 0.58 3.15
C ALA A 83 0.54 0.11 1.78
N GLY A 84 1.81 -0.30 1.69
CA GLY A 84 2.39 -0.85 0.48
C GLY A 84 1.73 -2.15 0.02
N GLU A 85 1.39 -3.05 0.95
CA GLU A 85 0.68 -4.29 0.64
C GLU A 85 -0.71 -4.02 0.02
N VAL A 86 -1.39 -2.97 0.48
CA VAL A 86 -2.70 -2.58 -0.03
C VAL A 86 -2.59 -1.84 -1.36
N ALA A 87 -1.82 -0.76 -1.41
CA ALA A 87 -1.92 0.25 -2.47
C ALA A 87 -0.58 0.75 -3.01
N ALA A 88 0.50 -0.02 -2.88
CA ALA A 88 1.73 0.30 -3.62
C ALA A 88 1.45 0.42 -5.13
N MET A 89 1.98 1.48 -5.75
CA MET A 89 1.77 1.82 -7.15
C MET A 89 2.25 0.70 -8.08
N ALA A 90 1.45 0.40 -9.12
CA ALA A 90 1.89 -0.47 -10.20
C ALA A 90 2.68 0.31 -11.26
N HIS A 91 3.59 -0.37 -11.96
CA HIS A 91 4.25 0.11 -13.19
C HIS A 91 5.06 1.43 -13.06
N ASN A 92 5.62 1.71 -11.88
CA ASN A 92 6.44 2.91 -11.61
C ASN A 92 7.95 2.61 -11.45
N ASN A 93 8.38 1.36 -11.69
CA ASN A 93 9.75 0.87 -11.46
C ASN A 93 10.26 1.00 -10.01
N GLN A 94 9.38 1.26 -9.05
CA GLN A 94 9.69 1.20 -7.62
C GLN A 94 9.21 -0.14 -7.06
N CYS A 95 9.93 -0.67 -6.06
CA CYS A 95 9.50 -1.78 -5.20
C CYS A 95 8.55 -2.81 -5.86
N GLY A 96 7.34 -3.00 -5.33
CA GLY A 96 6.40 -4.07 -5.66
C GLY A 96 5.13 -3.55 -6.29
N VAL A 97 4.00 -4.12 -5.89
CA VAL A 97 2.65 -3.63 -6.22
C VAL A 97 1.71 -4.00 -5.09
N GLY A 98 0.75 -3.12 -4.80
CA GLY A 98 -0.34 -3.39 -3.86
C GLY A 98 -1.42 -4.26 -4.49
N VAL A 99 -2.18 -4.97 -3.66
CA VAL A 99 -3.36 -5.74 -4.11
C VAL A 99 -4.34 -4.84 -4.89
N ALA A 100 -4.55 -3.63 -4.39
CA ALA A 100 -5.44 -2.60 -4.89
C ALA A 100 -4.65 -1.34 -5.30
N TYR A 101 -3.71 -1.51 -6.24
CA TYR A 101 -2.73 -0.49 -6.65
C TYR A 101 -3.30 0.81 -7.27
N ASN A 102 -4.62 0.95 -7.44
CA ASN A 102 -5.31 2.19 -7.83
C ASN A 102 -6.28 2.72 -6.76
N ALA A 103 -6.30 2.13 -5.56
CA ALA A 103 -7.06 2.65 -4.43
C ALA A 103 -6.39 3.89 -3.83
N GLY A 104 -7.18 4.74 -3.17
CA GLY A 104 -6.66 5.73 -2.23
C GLY A 104 -6.16 5.03 -0.96
N ILE A 105 -5.07 5.53 -0.36
CA ILE A 105 -4.48 4.98 0.86
C ILE A 105 -4.13 6.10 1.85
N GLY A 106 -4.57 5.96 3.09
CA GLY A 106 -4.22 6.85 4.19
C GLY A 106 -3.75 6.09 5.43
N GLY A 107 -3.46 6.82 6.50
CA GLY A 107 -3.04 6.27 7.79
C GLY A 107 -3.04 7.30 8.90
#